data_AF-A0ABD6IRR7-F1
#
_entry.id   AF-A0ABD6IRR7-F1
#
_cell.length_a   1.000
_cell.length_b   1.000
_cell.length_c   1.000
_cell.angle_alpha   90.00
_cell.angle_beta   90.00
_cell.angle_gamma   90.00
#
_symmetry.space_group_name_H-M   'P 1'
#
loop_
_entity.id
_entity.type
_entity.pdbx_description
1 polymer ?
#
loop_
_entity_poly.entity_id
_entity_poly.type
_entity_poly.pdbx_seq_one_letter_code
_entity_poly.pdbx_strand_id
1 'polypeptide(L)' 'MELGEREQEILALERRSFPGPGAKERAIREDLHLSPVRYYQLLNALLDDERALSHDPLTVNRLRRIRETRRSER' A
#
# COMPACT_ATOMS: atom_id res chain seq x y z
N MET A 1 -14.56 1.80 -13.98
CA MET A 1 -14.60 0.63 -13.08
C MET A 1 -13.90 1.01 -11.80
N GLU A 2 -14.51 0.68 -10.66
CA GLU A 2 -14.01 1.05 -9.33
C GLU A 2 -12.83 0.15 -8.91
N LEU A 3 -12.10 0.57 -7.88
CA LEU A 3 -11.06 -0.22 -7.25
C LEU A 3 -11.68 -1.41 -6.49
N GLY A 4 -11.12 -2.61 -6.59
CA GLY A 4 -11.67 -3.80 -5.93
C GLY A 4 -11.48 -3.76 -4.40
N GLU A 5 -12.31 -4.49 -3.65
CA GLU A 5 -12.28 -4.49 -2.17
C GLU A 5 -10.89 -4.74 -1.60
N ARG A 6 -10.17 -5.75 -2.11
CA ARG A 6 -8.81 -6.08 -1.65
C ARG A 6 -7.84 -4.91 -1.79
N GLU A 7 -7.95 -4.18 -2.89
CA GLU A 7 -7.08 -3.06 -3.22
C GLU A 7 -7.41 -1.85 -2.33
N GLN A 8 -8.70 -1.64 -2.04
CA GLN A 8 -9.16 -0.64 -1.07
C GLN A 8 -8.67 -0.96 0.35
N GLU A 9 -8.73 -2.22 0.78
CA GLU A 9 -8.23 -2.66 2.08
C GLU A 9 -6.71 -2.42 2.22
N ILE A 10 -5.93 -2.67 1.15
CA ILE A 10 -4.49 -2.39 1.13
C ILE A 10 -4.23 -0.90 1.36
N LEU A 11 -4.94 -0.02 0.64
CA LEU A 11 -4.81 1.43 0.84
C LEU A 11 -5.28 1.86 2.23
N ALA A 12 -6.34 1.23 2.76
CA ALA A 12 -6.80 1.48 4.12
C ALA A 12 -5.76 1.09 5.17
N LEU A 13 -5.05 -0.03 4.98
CA LEU A 13 -3.96 -0.44 5.85
C LEU A 13 -2.81 0.57 5.84
N GLU A 14 -2.44 1.12 4.68
CA GLU A 14 -1.37 2.13 4.56
C GLU A 14 -1.68 3.46 5.26
N ARG A 15 -2.95 3.77 5.50
CA ARG A 15 -3.35 4.95 6.29
C ARG A 15 -3.09 4.79 7.79
N ARG A 16 -2.95 3.55 8.28
CA ARG A 16 -2.72 3.28 9.71
C ARG A 16 -1.27 3.58 10.09
N SER A 17 -1.10 4.10 11.30
CA SER A 17 0.23 4.24 11.90
C SER A 17 0.63 2.94 12.59
N PHE A 18 1.83 2.46 12.28
CA PHE A 18 2.41 1.27 12.92
C PHE A 18 3.69 1.65 13.67
N PRO A 19 3.91 1.12 14.87
CA PRO A 19 5.12 1.41 15.67
C PRO A 19 6.39 0.82 15.05
N GLY A 20 6.27 -0.10 14.08
CA GLY A 20 7.41 -0.69 13.38
C GLY A 20 6.99 -1.72 12.33
N PRO A 21 7.95 -2.22 11.53
CA PRO A 21 7.69 -3.13 10.42
C PRO A 21 7.03 -4.44 10.88
N GLY A 22 7.42 -5.00 12.03
CA GLY A 22 6.81 -6.24 12.55
C GLY A 22 5.33 -6.09 12.92
N ALA A 23 4.92 -4.94 13.46
CA ALA A 23 3.50 -4.67 13.75
C ALA A 23 2.68 -4.56 12.46
N LYS A 24 3.23 -3.88 11.44
CA LYS A 24 2.59 -3.79 10.12
C LYS A 24 2.47 -5.16 9.45
N GLU A 25 3.53 -5.96 9.45
CA GLU A 25 3.48 -7.28 8.83
C GLU A 25 2.51 -8.25 9.51
N ARG A 26 2.32 -8.14 10.83
CA ARG A 26 1.27 -8.92 11.51
C ARG A 26 -0.12 -8.51 11.02
N ALA A 27 -0.41 -7.21 10.97
CA ALA A 27 -1.68 -6.71 10.45
C ALA A 27 -1.91 -7.12 8.98
N ILE A 28 -0.87 -7.13 8.13
CA ILE A 28 -0.96 -7.66 6.76
C ILE A 28 -1.43 -9.12 6.76
N ARG A 29 -0.86 -9.97 7.62
CA ARG A 29 -1.20 -11.40 7.67
C ARG A 29 -2.57 -11.66 8.30
N GLU A 30 -2.90 -10.91 9.35
CA GLU A 30 -4.13 -11.11 10.13
C GLU A 30 -5.35 -10.48 9.44
N ASP A 31 -5.24 -9.23 8.99
CA ASP A 31 -6.38 -8.47 8.43
C ASP A 31 -6.59 -8.78 6.94
N LEU A 32 -5.51 -8.92 6.17
CA LEU A 32 -5.59 -9.12 4.72
C LEU A 32 -5.41 -10.58 4.30
N HIS A 33 -4.99 -11.46 5.21
CA HIS A 33 -4.64 -12.84 4.90
C HIS A 33 -3.60 -12.97 3.77
N LEU A 34 -2.68 -12.00 3.69
CA LEU A 34 -1.61 -11.94 2.69
C LEU A 34 -0.25 -12.19 3.32
N SER A 35 0.67 -12.76 2.54
CA SER A 35 2.09 -12.69 2.89
C SER A 35 2.61 -11.25 2.69
N PRO A 36 3.61 -10.79 3.47
CA PRO A 36 4.19 -9.46 3.26
C PRO A 36 4.72 -9.25 1.84
N VAL A 37 5.29 -10.29 1.23
CA VAL A 37 5.79 -10.24 -0.15
C VAL A 37 4.65 -9.95 -1.13
N ARG A 38 3.54 -10.71 -1.04
CA ARG A 38 2.38 -10.50 -1.92
C ARG A 38 1.75 -9.12 -1.70
N TYR A 39 1.68 -8.68 -0.45
CA TYR A 39 1.20 -7.35 -0.10
C TYR A 39 2.00 -6.24 -0.81
N TYR A 40 3.32 -6.24 -0.70
CA TYR A 40 4.14 -5.20 -1.33
C TYR A 40 4.12 -5.28 -2.86
N GLN A 41 3.93 -6.46 -3.46
CA GLN A 41 3.71 -6.59 -4.89
C GLN A 41 2.42 -5.88 -5.33
N LEU A 42 1.31 -6.16 -4.64
CA LEU A 42 0.02 -5.52 -4.93
C LEU A 42 0.07 -4.03 -4.66
N LEU A 43 0.67 -3.61 -3.55
CA LEU A 43 0.83 -2.20 -3.23
C LEU A 43 1.59 -1.48 -4.34
N ASN A 44 2.71 -2.04 -4.81
CA ASN A 44 3.47 -1.42 -5.91
C ASN A 44 2.64 -1.29 -7.19
N ALA A 45 1.83 -2.30 -7.54
CA ALA A 45 0.93 -2.21 -8.69
C ALA A 45 -0.12 -1.10 -8.51
N LEU A 46 -0.70 -0.97 -7.31
CA LEU A 46 -1.65 0.10 -6.99
C LEU A 46 -1.04 1.50 -7.09
N LEU A 47 0.24 1.64 -6.79
CA LEU A 47 0.92 2.92 -6.97
C LEU A 47 1.00 3.33 -8.43
N ASP A 48 0.82 2.45 -9.41
CA ASP A 48 0.83 2.80 -10.83
C ASP A 48 -0.59 2.81 -11.44
N ASP A 49 -1.63 2.55 -10.65
CA ASP A 49 -3.03 2.46 -11.10
C ASP A 49 -3.78 3.80 -10.91
N GLU A 50 -4.38 4.31 -11.98
CA GLU A 50 -5.20 5.53 -11.97
C GLU A 50 -6.47 5.40 -11.10
N ARG A 51 -7.01 4.19 -10.95
CA ARG A 51 -8.17 3.93 -10.10
C ARG A 51 -7.82 4.09 -8.62
N ALA A 52 -6.63 3.65 -8.22
CA ALA A 52 -6.13 3.86 -6.86
C ALA A 52 -5.90 5.34 -6.58
N LEU A 53 -5.34 6.08 -7.55
CA LEU A 53 -5.16 7.53 -7.46
C LEU A 53 -6.49 8.27 -7.34
N SER A 54 -7.52 7.83 -8.07
CA SER A 54 -8.86 8.40 -8.02
C SER A 54 -9.56 8.11 -6.69
N HIS A 55 -9.31 6.95 -6.09
CA HIS A 55 -9.91 6.54 -4.82
C HIS A 55 -9.24 7.21 -3.60
N ASP A 56 -7.90 7.17 -3.50
CA ASP A 56 -7.17 7.74 -2.35
C ASP A 56 -5.91 8.48 -2.83
N PRO A 57 -6.09 9.69 -3.39
CA PRO A 57 -4.98 10.44 -3.99
C PRO A 57 -3.91 10.82 -2.97
N LEU A 58 -4.28 11.04 -1.71
CA LEU A 58 -3.33 11.46 -0.68
C LEU A 58 -2.40 10.30 -0.30
N THR A 59 -2.96 9.12 -0.01
CA THR A 59 -2.18 7.93 0.35
C THR A 59 -1.31 7.50 -0.82
N VAL A 60 -1.87 7.44 -2.03
CA VAL A 60 -1.14 7.00 -3.23
C VAL A 60 0.02 7.95 -3.56
N ASN A 61 -0.19 9.26 -3.58
CA ASN A 61 0.89 10.21 -3.88
C ASN A 61 1.99 10.20 -2.81
N ARG A 62 1.63 10.06 -1.53
CA ARG A 62 2.62 9.91 -0.44
C ARG A 62 3.51 8.70 -0.66
N LEU A 63 2.91 7.56 -0.98
CA LEU A 63 3.63 6.30 -1.21
C LEU A 63 4.47 6.33 -2.49
N ARG A 64 3.97 6.95 -3.57
CA ARG A 64 4.75 7.22 -4.80
C ARG A 64 6.02 8.00 -4.47
N ARG A 65 5.90 9.09 -3.71
CA ARG A 65 7.05 9.91 -3.30
C ARG A 65 8.06 9.12 -2.46
N ILE A 66 7.60 8.32 -1.50
CA ILE A 66 8.48 7.45 -0.70
C ILE A 66 9.22 6.45 -1.60
N ARG A 67 8.55 5.86 -2.59
CA ARG A 67 9.14 4.93 -3.56
C ARG A 67 10.21 5.62 -4.40
N GLU A 68 9.96 6.84 -4.86
CA GLU A 68 10.90 7.66 -5.63
C GLU A 68 12.14 8.00 -4.82
N THR A 69 11.99 8.47 -3.57
CA THR A 69 13.13 8.77 -2.67
C THR A 69 14.02 7.54 -2.47
N ARG A 70 13.42 6.36 -2.22
CA ARG A 70 14.16 5.11 -2.08
C ARG A 70 14.87 4.67 -3.36
N ARG A 71 14.40 5.11 -4.52
CA ARG A 71 15.02 4.82 -5.82
C ARG A 71 16.18 5.75 -6.10
N SER A 72 16.09 7.02 -5.70
CA SER A 72 17.18 8.00 -5.87
C SER A 72 18.35 7.77 -4.91
N GLU A 73 18.14 7.08 -3.79
CA GLU A 73 19.19 6.72 -2.81
C GLU A 73 20.00 5.48 -3.22
N ARG A 74 19.67 4.82 -4.34
CA ARG A 74 20.38 3.65 -4.87
C ARG A 74 21.29 4.05 -6.03
#